data_AF-A0A291DCK3-F1
#
_entry.id   AF-A0A291DCK3-F1
#
_cell.length_a   1.000
_cell.length_b   1.000
_cell.length_c   1.000
_cell.angle_alpha   90.00
_cell.angle_beta   90.00
_cell.angle_gamma   90.00
#
_symmetry.space_group_name_H-M   'P 1'
#
loop_
_entity.id
_entity.type
_entity.pdbx_description
1 polymer ?
#
loop_
_entity_poly.entity_id
_entity_poly.type
_entity_poly.pdbx_seq_one_letter_code
_entity_poly.pdbx_strand_id
1 'polypeptide(L)'
;MSRSPRTTAARRAREKAEENGRIFKELQARLHALAVEFFTLQESTPAAKIENEIAAKEKELEALRAKRDEAREEARRVLSAPVAAMAALNEPPANIAQRLGLTRAQVNGLLRVHKESAETED
;
A
#
# COMPACT_ATOMS: atom_id res chain seq x y z
N MET A 1 -28.39 61.32 -42.79
CA MET A 1 -28.85 60.82 -41.47
C MET A 1 -27.65 60.56 -40.58
N SER A 2 -27.38 61.44 -39.61
CA SER A 2 -26.26 61.28 -38.66
C SER A 2 -26.64 60.26 -37.58
N ARG A 3 -25.90 59.15 -37.48
CA ARG A 3 -26.17 58.10 -36.48
C ARG A 3 -25.78 58.62 -35.09
N SER A 4 -26.72 58.57 -34.14
CA SER A 4 -26.54 59.07 -32.77
C SER A 4 -25.32 58.42 -32.08
N PRO A 5 -24.47 59.18 -31.37
CA PRO A 5 -23.23 58.69 -30.75
C PRO A 5 -23.41 57.55 -29.74
N ARG A 6 -24.62 57.40 -29.15
CA ARG A 6 -24.96 56.23 -28.32
C ARG A 6 -24.94 54.91 -29.11
N THR A 7 -25.34 54.94 -30.37
CA THR A 7 -25.42 53.72 -31.22
C THR A 7 -24.06 53.25 -31.69
N THR A 8 -23.12 54.16 -31.92
CA THR A 8 -21.74 53.83 -32.31
C THR A 8 -20.92 53.36 -31.11
N ALA A 9 -21.13 53.94 -29.92
CA ALA A 9 -20.51 53.47 -28.68
C ALA A 9 -20.98 52.07 -28.29
N ALA A 10 -22.29 51.80 -28.37
CA ALA A 10 -22.84 50.47 -28.10
C ALA A 10 -22.31 49.40 -29.06
N ARG A 11 -22.14 49.74 -30.35
CA ARG A 11 -21.55 48.82 -31.33
C ARG A 11 -20.09 48.50 -31.01
N ARG A 12 -19.27 49.51 -30.72
CA ARG A 12 -17.85 49.30 -30.32
C ARG A 12 -17.72 48.48 -29.04
N ALA A 13 -18.64 48.65 -28.09
CA ALA A 13 -18.65 47.85 -26.87
C ALA A 13 -18.96 46.37 -27.17
N ARG A 14 -19.88 46.07 -28.10
CA ARG A 14 -20.15 44.71 -28.55
C ARG A 14 -18.97 44.09 -29.29
N GLU A 15 -18.36 44.82 -30.21
CA GLU A 15 -17.16 44.38 -30.94
C GLU A 15 -16.01 44.02 -29.98
N LYS A 16 -15.74 44.87 -28.96
CA LYS A 16 -14.74 44.58 -27.93
C LYS A 16 -15.11 43.38 -27.04
N ALA A 17 -16.38 43.23 -26.69
CA ALA A 17 -16.83 42.08 -25.89
C ALA A 17 -16.67 40.76 -26.67
N GLU A 18 -16.95 40.77 -27.97
CA GLU A 18 -16.73 39.62 -28.85
C GLU A 18 -15.24 39.29 -29.01
N GLU A 19 -14.39 40.29 -29.21
CA GLU A 19 -12.93 40.13 -29.29
C GLU A 19 -12.36 39.56 -27.98
N ASN A 20 -12.72 40.15 -26.83
CA ASN A 20 -12.35 39.64 -25.52
C ASN A 20 -12.87 38.22 -25.29
N GLY A 21 -14.08 37.91 -25.76
CA GLY A 21 -14.67 36.58 -25.70
C GLY A 21 -13.87 35.55 -26.49
N ARG A 22 -13.31 35.92 -27.66
CA ARG A 22 -12.41 35.05 -28.44
C ARG A 22 -11.08 34.83 -27.73
N ILE A 23 -10.46 35.91 -27.24
CA ILE A 23 -9.20 35.84 -26.49
C ILE A 23 -9.36 34.96 -25.25
N PHE A 24 -10.47 35.10 -24.51
CA PHE A 24 -10.75 34.28 -23.33
C PHE A 24 -10.94 32.81 -23.69
N LYS A 25 -11.66 32.49 -24.78
CA LYS A 25 -11.81 31.11 -25.26
C LYS A 25 -10.47 30.49 -25.64
N GLU A 26 -9.60 31.24 -26.32
CA GLU A 26 -8.26 30.78 -26.67
C GLU A 26 -7.39 30.55 -25.43
N LEU A 27 -7.44 31.46 -24.45
CA LEU A 27 -6.73 31.30 -23.19
C LEU A 27 -7.21 30.07 -22.41
N GLN A 28 -8.53 29.87 -22.32
CA GLN A 28 -9.13 28.69 -21.69
C GLN A 28 -8.70 27.39 -22.36
N ALA A 29 -8.69 27.35 -23.71
CA ALA A 29 -8.21 26.18 -24.44
C ALA A 29 -6.73 25.88 -24.15
N ARG A 30 -5.88 26.91 -24.08
CA ARG A 30 -4.45 26.75 -23.74
C ARG A 30 -4.25 26.29 -22.30
N LEU A 31 -4.98 26.86 -21.34
CA LEU A 31 -4.90 26.44 -19.94
C LEU A 31 -5.37 25.00 -19.76
N HIS A 32 -6.43 24.60 -20.45
CA HIS A 32 -6.88 23.21 -20.46
C HIS A 32 -5.81 22.28 -21.01
N ALA A 33 -5.20 22.62 -22.16
CA ALA A 33 -4.13 21.82 -22.75
C ALA A 33 -2.93 21.68 -21.78
N LEU A 34 -2.50 22.77 -21.14
CA LEU A 34 -1.42 22.76 -20.16
C LEU A 34 -1.77 21.93 -18.92
N ALA A 35 -3.02 21.98 -18.44
CA ALA A 35 -3.45 21.15 -17.32
C ALA A 35 -3.37 19.66 -17.66
N VAL A 36 -3.85 19.27 -18.85
CA VAL A 36 -3.76 17.89 -19.33
C VAL A 36 -2.29 17.44 -19.40
N GLU A 37 -1.42 18.26 -19.99
CA GLU A 37 0.02 17.98 -20.08
C GLU A 37 0.66 17.85 -18.69
N PHE A 38 0.32 18.73 -17.75
CA PHE A 38 0.86 18.67 -16.39
C PHE A 38 0.49 17.35 -15.69
N PHE A 39 -0.77 16.95 -15.69
CA PHE A 39 -1.19 15.72 -15.00
C PHE A 39 -0.63 14.46 -15.66
N THR A 40 -0.57 14.42 -17.00
CA THR A 40 0.09 13.30 -17.70
C THR A 40 1.58 13.23 -17.38
N LEU A 41 2.27 14.37 -17.35
CA LEU A 41 3.67 14.42 -16.96
C LEU A 41 3.86 14.00 -15.50
N GLN A 42 3.02 14.50 -14.58
CA GLN A 42 3.05 14.19 -13.15
C GLN A 42 3.01 12.67 -12.91
N GLU A 43 2.07 11.97 -13.53
CA GLU A 43 1.93 10.50 -13.45
C GLU A 43 3.12 9.76 -14.06
N SER A 44 3.77 10.35 -15.08
CA SER A 44 4.90 9.74 -15.77
C SER A 44 6.25 10.00 -15.10
N THR A 45 6.29 10.87 -14.08
CA THR A 45 7.54 11.24 -13.41
C THR A 45 8.24 10.02 -12.80
N PRO A 46 9.58 10.01 -12.74
CA PRO A 46 10.32 8.97 -12.03
C PRO A 46 9.86 8.83 -10.56
N ALA A 47 9.52 9.94 -9.91
CA ALA A 47 9.01 9.93 -8.54
C ALA A 47 7.68 9.17 -8.42
N ALA A 48 6.68 9.51 -9.25
CA ALA A 48 5.39 8.82 -9.24
C ALA A 48 5.53 7.32 -9.55
N LYS A 49 6.44 6.93 -10.44
CA LYS A 49 6.75 5.51 -10.71
C LYS A 49 7.32 4.80 -9.49
N ILE A 50 8.31 5.42 -8.83
CA ILE A 50 8.91 4.86 -7.61
C ILE A 50 7.88 4.74 -6.50
N GLU A 51 7.03 5.75 -6.29
CA GLU A 51 5.95 5.70 -5.29
C GLU A 51 4.97 4.54 -5.57
N ASN A 52 4.59 4.34 -6.83
CA ASN A 52 3.74 3.21 -7.23
C ASN A 52 4.42 1.85 -7.00
N GLU A 53 5.71 1.74 -7.29
CA GLU A 53 6.48 0.53 -7.03
C GLU A 53 6.60 0.24 -5.53
N ILE A 54 6.82 1.26 -4.70
CA ILE A 54 6.83 1.15 -3.24
C ILE A 54 5.47 0.61 -2.76
N ALA A 55 4.36 1.23 -3.17
CA ALA A 55 3.03 0.81 -2.76
C ALA A 55 2.73 -0.65 -3.19
N ALA A 56 3.16 -1.05 -4.39
CA ALA A 56 3.02 -2.43 -4.86
C ALA A 56 3.83 -3.40 -4.00
N LYS A 57 5.07 -3.04 -3.64
CA LYS A 57 5.94 -3.87 -2.79
C LYS A 57 5.47 -3.95 -1.34
N GLU A 58 4.91 -2.87 -0.80
CA GLU A 58 4.29 -2.88 0.53
C GLU A 58 3.12 -3.87 0.58
N LYS A 59 2.25 -3.87 -0.44
CA LYS A 59 1.15 -4.83 -0.55
C LYS A 59 1.64 -6.28 -0.67
N GLU A 60 2.67 -6.52 -1.48
CA GLU A 60 3.30 -7.85 -1.59
C GLU A 60 3.86 -8.31 -0.23
N LEU A 61 4.50 -7.39 0.49
CA LEU A 61 5.08 -7.65 1.80
C LEU A 61 4.02 -7.94 2.87
N GLU A 62 2.87 -7.26 2.84
CA GLU A 62 1.72 -7.59 3.68
C GLU A 62 1.19 -9.00 3.42
N ALA A 63 1.05 -9.38 2.14
CA ALA A 63 0.61 -10.72 1.78
C ALA A 63 1.60 -11.81 2.24
N LEU A 64 2.91 -11.54 2.14
CA LEU A 64 3.95 -12.44 2.65
C LEU A 64 3.93 -12.54 4.19
N ARG A 65 3.68 -11.43 4.89
CA ARG A 65 3.53 -11.43 6.36
C ARG A 65 2.37 -12.31 6.80
N ALA A 66 1.23 -12.26 6.12
CA ALA A 66 0.08 -13.13 6.40
C ALA A 66 0.44 -14.62 6.22
N LYS A 67 1.02 -14.98 5.07
CA LYS A 67 1.46 -16.36 4.78
C LYS A 67 2.50 -16.86 5.79
N ARG A 68 3.42 -15.99 6.22
CA ARG A 68 4.43 -16.32 7.23
C ARG A 68 3.78 -16.68 8.56
N ASP A 69 2.73 -15.99 8.96
CA ASP A 69 2.08 -16.24 10.25
C ASP A 69 1.32 -17.58 10.22
N GLU A 70 0.69 -17.94 9.10
CA GLU A 70 0.15 -19.29 8.87
C GLU A 70 1.24 -20.36 8.94
N ALA A 71 2.34 -20.17 8.19
CA ALA A 71 3.46 -21.11 8.16
C ALA A 71 4.17 -21.26 9.52
N ARG A 72 4.15 -20.22 10.36
CA ARG A 72 4.70 -20.27 11.72
C ARG A 72 3.91 -21.19 12.63
N GLU A 73 2.59 -21.20 12.53
CA GLU A 73 1.76 -22.10 13.33
C GLU A 73 1.93 -23.55 12.88
N GLU A 74 2.01 -23.80 11.57
CA GLU A 74 2.35 -25.12 11.04
C GLU A 74 3.73 -25.59 11.54
N ALA A 75 4.75 -24.73 11.44
CA ALA A 75 6.09 -25.04 11.95
C ALA A 75 6.07 -25.34 13.45
N ARG A 76 5.28 -24.61 14.25
CA ARG A 76 5.13 -24.90 15.68
C ARG A 76 4.55 -26.28 15.93
N ARG A 77 3.52 -26.69 15.18
CA ARG A 77 2.94 -28.04 15.29
C ARG A 77 3.97 -29.12 14.97
N VAL A 78 4.67 -28.99 13.84
CA VAL A 78 5.69 -29.96 13.41
C VAL A 78 6.84 -30.05 14.42
N LEU A 79 7.31 -28.91 14.93
CA LEU A 79 8.43 -28.86 15.87
C LEU A 79 8.04 -29.21 17.32
N SER A 80 6.75 -29.27 17.64
CA SER A 80 6.27 -29.58 18.99
C SER A 80 6.57 -31.02 19.42
N ALA A 81 6.41 -31.98 18.50
CA ALA A 81 6.64 -33.41 18.75
C ALA A 81 8.08 -33.76 19.16
N PRO A 82 9.15 -33.33 18.45
CA PRO A 82 10.51 -33.62 18.88
C PRO A 82 10.87 -32.96 20.21
N VAL A 83 10.38 -31.75 20.49
CA VAL A 83 10.60 -31.07 21.77
C VAL A 83 9.93 -31.82 22.92
N ALA A 84 8.72 -32.33 22.72
CA ALA A 84 8.04 -33.16 23.69
C ALA A 84 8.73 -34.51 23.91
N ALA A 85 9.23 -35.14 22.85
CA ALA A 85 10.01 -36.37 22.97
C ALA A 85 11.28 -36.16 23.82
N MET A 86 11.98 -35.03 23.66
CA MET A 86 13.12 -34.69 24.53
C MET A 86 12.69 -34.49 25.99
N ALA A 87 11.56 -33.82 26.24
CA ALA A 87 11.04 -33.64 27.58
C ALA A 87 10.63 -34.98 28.23
N ALA A 88 10.08 -35.92 27.46
CA ALA A 88 9.74 -37.26 27.92
C ALA A 88 10.96 -38.10 28.34
N LEU A 89 12.16 -37.74 27.85
CA LEU A 89 13.44 -38.31 28.29
C LEU A 89 13.99 -37.64 29.57
N ASN A 90 13.16 -36.87 30.28
CA ASN A 90 13.53 -36.08 31.46
C ASN A 90 14.55 -34.96 31.20
N GLU A 91 14.71 -34.51 29.95
CA GLU A 91 15.56 -33.35 29.66
C GLU A 91 14.86 -32.05 30.12
N PRO A 92 15.48 -31.22 30.99
CA PRO A 92 14.87 -29.98 31.45
C PRO A 92 14.65 -28.98 30.30
N PRO A 93 13.57 -28.17 30.30
CA PRO A 93 13.31 -27.19 29.24
C PRO A 93 14.45 -26.20 29.00
N ALA A 94 15.22 -25.88 30.04
CA ALA A 94 16.41 -25.04 29.93
C ALA A 94 17.51 -25.67 29.07
N ASN A 95 17.72 -26.98 29.21
CA ASN A 95 18.76 -27.71 28.49
C ASN A 95 18.30 -27.98 27.05
N ILE A 96 17.02 -28.29 26.84
CA ILE A 96 16.40 -28.38 25.50
C ILE A 96 16.60 -27.06 24.75
N ALA A 97 16.27 -25.93 25.40
CA ALA A 97 16.44 -24.59 24.84
C ALA A 97 17.88 -24.34 24.40
N GLN A 98 18.85 -24.65 25.27
CA GLN A 98 20.27 -24.50 24.96
C GLN A 98 20.71 -25.40 23.79
N ARG A 99 20.28 -26.66 23.75
CA ARG A 99 20.64 -27.61 22.69
C ARG A 99 20.08 -27.24 21.33
N LEU A 100 18.85 -26.74 21.29
CA LEU A 100 18.15 -26.41 20.05
C LEU A 100 18.35 -24.95 19.62
N GLY A 101 19.13 -24.15 20.37
CA GLY A 101 19.30 -22.72 20.08
C GLY A 101 18.00 -21.93 20.22
N LEU A 102 17.08 -22.39 21.07
CA LEU A 102 15.80 -21.77 21.33
C LEU A 102 15.82 -21.00 22.64
N THR A 103 14.88 -20.07 22.79
CA THR A 103 14.57 -19.50 24.11
C THR A 103 13.72 -20.48 24.92
N ARG A 104 13.79 -20.39 26.26
CA ARG A 104 12.91 -21.17 27.14
C ARG A 104 11.41 -20.92 26.84
N ALA A 105 11.06 -19.70 26.47
CA ALA A 105 9.68 -19.35 26.09
C ALA A 105 9.23 -20.09 24.82
N GLN A 106 10.09 -20.22 23.82
CA GLN A 106 9.79 -20.99 22.61
C GLN A 106 9.62 -22.48 22.92
N VAL A 107 10.50 -23.06 23.74
CA VAL A 107 10.38 -24.47 24.17
C VAL A 107 9.06 -24.71 24.90
N ASN A 108 8.72 -23.87 25.89
CA ASN A 108 7.47 -24.00 26.62
C ASN A 108 6.24 -23.81 25.71
N GLY A 109 6.33 -22.90 24.73
CA GLY A 109 5.29 -22.71 23.72
C GLY A 109 5.06 -23.97 22.88
N LEU A 110 6.14 -24.62 22.43
CA LEU A 110 6.08 -25.86 21.66
C LEU A 110 5.51 -27.03 22.50
N LEU A 111 5.91 -27.15 23.76
CA LEU A 111 5.36 -28.16 24.67
C LEU A 111 3.85 -27.97 24.88
N ARG A 112 3.39 -26.72 25.00
CA ARG A 112 1.95 -26.43 25.10
C ARG A 112 1.19 -26.80 23.84
N VAL A 113 1.72 -26.45 22.65
CA VAL A 113 1.11 -26.83 21.36
C VAL A 113 1.00 -28.34 21.22
N HIS A 114 2.02 -29.10 21.64
CA HIS A 114 1.95 -30.56 21.61
C HIS A 114 0.86 -31.10 22.53
N LYS A 115 0.75 -30.55 23.75
CA LYS A 115 -0.28 -30.95 24.71
C LYS A 115 -1.69 -30.68 24.20
N GLU A 116 -1.93 -29.49 23.64
CA GLU A 116 -3.21 -29.11 23.03
C GLU A 116 -3.56 -30.01 21.82
N SER A 117 -2.55 -30.46 21.06
CA SER A 117 -2.75 -31.39 19.94
C SER A 117 -3.08 -32.80 20.42
N ALA A 118 -2.45 -33.27 21.50
CA ALA A 118 -2.76 -34.57 22.11
C ALA A 118 -4.17 -34.60 22.74
N GLU A 119 -4.60 -33.49 23.36
CA GLU A 119 -5.94 -33.36 23.96
C GLU A 119 -7.08 -33.25 22.93
N THR A 120 -6.78 -33.03 21.65
CA THR A 120 -7.79 -32.93 20.57
C THR A 120 -7.88 -34.20 19.71
N GLU A 121 -6.98 -35.16 19.90
CA GLU A 121 -6.97 -36.46 19.22
C GLU A 121 -7.58 -37.60 20.07
N ASP A 122 -7.92 -37.35 21.34
CA ASP A 122 -8.70 -38.22 22.25
C ASP A 122 -10.22 -37.91 22.21
#